data_AF-A0A2N2GUV5-F1
#
_entry.id   AF-A0A2N2GUV5-F1
#
_cell.length_a   1.000
_cell.length_b   1.000
_cell.length_c   1.000
_cell.angle_alpha   90.00
_cell.angle_beta   90.00
_cell.angle_gamma   90.00
#
_symmetry.space_group_name_H-M   'P 1'
#
loop_
_entity.id
_entity.type
_entity.pdbx_description
1 polymer ?
#
loop_
_entity_poly.entity_id
_entity_poly.type
_entity_poly.pdbx_seq_one_letter_code
_entity_poly.pdbx_strand_id
1 'polypeptide(L)'
;YVHDFVLQYIDGQWKEYADRSGINGRRKSDFAVGVLDGFRNRLEEKAQIDTHREENLSLIKVEDKELEREIAYRYPHLRKIRGWLVRRDERVRRDGMKIGRNLVIYKGIEEQGSTEGKRMLPLHVHPAKRC
;
A
#
# COMPACT_ATOMS: atom_id res chain seq x y z
N TYR A 1 0.35 10.37 -11.18
CA TYR A 1 1.64 9.65 -11.07
C TYR A 1 1.61 8.59 -9.97
N VAL A 2 1.65 8.94 -8.67
CA VAL A 2 1.71 7.94 -7.59
C VAL A 2 0.50 7.01 -7.62
N HIS A 3 -0.71 7.57 -7.73
CA HIS A 3 -1.95 6.81 -7.85
C HIS A 3 -1.89 5.78 -8.99
N ASP A 4 -1.53 6.22 -10.20
CA ASP A 4 -1.53 5.38 -11.39
C ASP A 4 -0.44 4.31 -11.34
N PHE A 5 0.73 4.65 -10.79
CA PHE A 5 1.81 3.70 -10.54
C PHE A 5 1.37 2.59 -9.58
N VAL A 6 0.72 2.94 -8.47
CA VAL A 6 0.23 1.96 -7.48
C VAL A 6 -0.82 1.05 -8.12
N LEU A 7 -1.74 1.60 -8.91
CA LEU A 7 -2.75 0.79 -9.63
C LEU A 7 -2.09 -0.17 -10.63
N GLN A 8 -1.17 0.30 -11.45
CA GLN A 8 -0.45 -0.54 -12.43
C GLN A 8 0.37 -1.64 -11.73
N TYR A 9 1.01 -1.32 -10.61
CA TYR A 9 1.75 -2.28 -9.80
C TYR A 9 0.83 -3.38 -9.26
N ILE A 10 -0.30 -3.00 -8.66
CA ILE A 10 -1.30 -3.96 -8.14
C ILE A 10 -1.80 -4.86 -9.27
N ASP A 11 -2.06 -4.30 -10.45
CA ASP A 11 -2.54 -5.06 -11.61
C ASP A 11 -1.51 -6.05 -12.13
N GLY A 12 -0.23 -5.66 -12.20
CA GLY A 12 0.87 -6.55 -12.58
C GLY A 12 1.06 -7.69 -11.58
N GLN A 13 1.11 -7.36 -10.29
CA GLN A 13 1.29 -8.36 -9.22
C GLN A 13 0.08 -9.29 -9.08
N TRP A 14 -1.13 -8.79 -9.30
CA TRP A 14 -2.33 -9.62 -9.31
C TRP A 14 -2.29 -10.65 -10.45
N LYS A 15 -1.86 -10.27 -11.66
CA LYS A 15 -1.74 -11.22 -12.78
C LYS A 15 -0.78 -12.35 -12.45
N GLU A 16 0.44 -12.01 -12.01
CA GLU A 16 1.45 -12.99 -11.63
C GLU A 16 0.98 -13.91 -10.49
N TYR A 17 0.29 -13.35 -9.49
CA TYR A 17 -0.26 -14.12 -8.37
C TYR A 17 -1.44 -15.02 -8.80
N ALA A 18 -2.37 -14.49 -9.60
CA ALA A 18 -3.54 -15.23 -10.07
C ALA A 18 -3.14 -16.40 -10.97
N ASP A 19 -2.13 -16.21 -11.83
CA ASP A 19 -1.59 -17.26 -12.70
C ASP A 19 -0.96 -18.41 -11.88
N ARG A 20 -0.27 -18.08 -10.78
CA ARG A 20 0.35 -19.09 -9.90
C ARG A 20 -0.65 -19.81 -8.99
N SER A 21 -1.69 -19.12 -8.54
CA SER A 21 -2.61 -19.65 -7.54
C SER A 21 -3.94 -20.17 -8.12
N GLY A 22 -4.23 -19.91 -9.39
CA GLY A 22 -5.48 -20.33 -10.04
C GLY A 22 -6.73 -19.65 -9.46
N ILE A 23 -6.59 -18.44 -8.91
CA ILE A 23 -7.64 -17.75 -8.15
C ILE A 23 -8.44 -16.80 -9.06
N ASN A 24 -9.75 -16.75 -8.83
CA ASN A 24 -10.69 -15.96 -9.64
C ASN A 24 -10.65 -14.45 -9.32
N GLY A 25 -10.96 -13.62 -10.33
CA GLY A 25 -10.82 -12.15 -10.29
C GLY A 25 -11.55 -11.41 -9.17
N ARG A 26 -12.60 -12.00 -8.58
CA ARG A 26 -13.34 -11.42 -7.43
C ARG A 26 -12.47 -11.24 -6.18
N ARG A 27 -11.34 -11.95 -6.06
CA ARG A 27 -10.40 -11.82 -4.94
C ARG A 27 -9.32 -10.76 -5.15
N LYS A 28 -9.32 -10.09 -6.31
CA LYS A 28 -8.40 -8.99 -6.62
C LYS A 28 -8.54 -7.84 -5.63
N SER A 29 -9.75 -7.57 -5.15
CA SER A 29 -9.99 -6.52 -4.16
C SER A 29 -9.32 -6.83 -2.82
N ASP A 30 -9.42 -8.07 -2.33
CA ASP A 30 -8.76 -8.48 -1.08
C ASP A 30 -7.24 -8.45 -1.20
N PHE A 31 -6.72 -8.86 -2.36
CA PHE A 31 -5.31 -8.77 -2.69
C PHE A 31 -4.84 -7.31 -2.71
N ALA A 32 -5.55 -6.43 -3.42
CA ALA A 32 -5.23 -5.00 -3.52
C ALA A 32 -5.25 -4.31 -2.15
N VAL A 33 -6.24 -4.61 -1.30
CA VAL A 33 -6.28 -4.13 0.08
C VAL A 33 -5.05 -4.59 0.84
N GLY A 34 -4.66 -5.86 0.69
CA GLY A 34 -3.42 -6.39 1.24
C GLY A 34 -2.18 -5.59 0.80
N VAL A 35 -2.02 -5.38 -0.51
CA VAL A 35 -0.88 -4.61 -1.06
C VAL A 35 -0.83 -3.20 -0.49
N LEU A 36 -1.98 -2.51 -0.40
CA LEU A 36 -2.06 -1.16 0.17
C LEU A 36 -1.73 -1.15 1.66
N ASP A 37 -2.25 -2.11 2.44
CA ASP A 37 -1.92 -2.24 3.86
C ASP A 37 -0.42 -2.49 4.06
N GLY A 38 0.18 -3.36 3.25
CA GLY A 38 1.61 -3.66 3.31
C GLY A 38 2.48 -2.45 2.96
N PHE A 39 2.09 -1.70 1.94
CA PHE A 39 2.78 -0.48 1.54
C PHE A 39 2.66 0.61 2.62
N ARG A 40 1.45 0.79 3.17
CA ARG A 40 1.20 1.68 4.30
C ARG A 40 2.07 1.34 5.50
N ASN A 41 2.10 0.08 5.91
CA ASN A 41 2.94 -0.38 7.03
C ASN A 41 4.41 -0.03 6.81
N ARG A 42 4.94 -0.19 5.59
CA ARG A 42 6.31 0.22 5.28
C ARG A 42 6.53 1.73 5.38
N LEU A 43 5.57 2.53 4.94
CA LEU A 43 5.65 3.99 5.07
C LEU A 43 5.62 4.41 6.54
N GLU A 44 4.76 3.78 7.34
CA GLU A 44 4.68 4.01 8.78
C GLU A 44 5.94 3.54 9.51
N GLU A 45 6.51 2.37 9.16
CA GLU A 45 7.79 1.88 9.70
C GLU A 45 8.93 2.86 9.39
N LYS A 46 9.00 3.38 8.16
CA LYS A 46 9.98 4.41 7.77
C LYS A 46 9.75 5.73 8.51
N ALA A 47 8.51 6.20 8.57
CA ALA A 47 8.14 7.40 9.29
C ALA A 47 8.47 7.26 10.78
N GLN A 48 8.18 6.12 11.41
CA GLN A 48 8.54 5.86 12.80
C GLN A 48 10.06 5.85 13.02
N ILE A 49 10.86 5.32 12.09
CA ILE A 49 12.33 5.42 12.17
C ILE A 49 12.77 6.89 12.13
N ASP A 50 12.13 7.71 11.29
CA ASP A 50 12.42 9.14 11.18
C ASP A 50 11.90 9.92 12.41
N THR A 51 10.74 9.57 12.96
CA THR A 51 10.09 10.19 14.14
C THR A 51 10.65 9.70 15.47
N HIS A 52 11.29 8.53 15.56
CA HIS A 52 12.01 8.12 16.77
C HIS A 52 13.25 9.00 17.04
N ARG A 53 13.55 9.93 16.12
CA ARG A 53 14.47 11.06 16.30
C ARG A 53 13.81 12.32 16.89
N GLU A 54 12.47 12.41 16.84
CA GLU A 54 11.63 13.50 17.35
C GLU A 54 10.34 12.94 17.98
N GLU A 55 10.48 12.48 19.23
CA GLU A 55 9.42 12.35 20.26
C GLU A 55 8.21 11.41 20.01
N ASN A 56 8.14 10.41 20.90
CA ASN A 56 7.10 9.38 20.98
C ASN A 56 5.75 9.95 21.45
N LEU A 57 4.79 10.13 20.54
CA LEU A 57 3.37 10.27 20.88
C LEU A 57 2.60 9.04 20.40
N SER A 58 2.29 8.13 21.33
CA SER A 58 1.48 6.93 21.08
C SER A 58 0.00 7.26 21.20
N LEU A 59 -0.81 6.74 20.26
CA LEU A 59 -2.26 6.89 20.28
C LEU A 59 -2.86 5.91 21.31
N ILE A 60 -3.25 6.41 22.48
CA ILE A 60 -3.93 5.60 23.51
C ILE A 60 -5.43 5.69 23.28
N LYS A 61 -6.08 4.53 23.17
CA LYS A 61 -7.54 4.44 23.19
C LYS A 61 -8.01 4.64 24.64
N VAL A 62 -8.43 5.86 24.96
CA VAL A 62 -9.06 6.17 26.25
C VAL A 62 -10.54 5.77 26.14
N GLU A 63 -10.89 4.64 26.74
CA GLU A 63 -12.29 4.23 26.91
C GLU A 63 -12.78 4.71 28.27
N ASP A 64 -13.81 5.56 28.28
CA ASP A 64 -14.45 6.07 29.49
C ASP A 64 -15.89 5.53 29.57
N LYS A 65 -16.15 4.74 30.62
CA LYS A 65 -17.45 4.12 30.87
C LYS A 65 -18.53 5.13 31.27
N GLU A 66 -18.16 6.28 31.81
CA GLU A 66 -19.11 7.37 32.08
C GLU A 66 -19.48 8.08 30.79
N LEU A 67 -18.51 8.33 29.91
CA LEU A 67 -18.77 8.89 28.58
C LEU A 67 -19.71 8.01 27.75
N GLU A 68 -19.52 6.68 27.77
CA GLU A 68 -20.44 5.76 27.08
C GLU A 68 -21.87 5.83 27.63
N ARG A 69 -22.02 5.99 28.96
CA ARG A 69 -23.34 6.11 29.61
C ARG A 69 -24.02 7.44 29.29
N GLU A 70 -23.28 8.54 29.28
CA GLU A 70 -23.77 9.86 28.87
C GLU A 70 -24.25 9.86 27.41
N ILE A 71 -23.47 9.24 26.51
CA ILE A 71 -23.84 9.10 25.09
C ILE A 71 -25.11 8.25 24.95
N ALA A 72 -25.24 7.16 25.71
CA ALA A 72 -26.42 6.31 25.68
C ALA A 72 -27.68 7.02 26.22
N TYR A 73 -27.54 7.84 27.25
CA TYR A 73 -28.64 8.65 27.80
C TYR A 73 -29.10 9.73 26.83
N ARG A 74 -28.14 10.48 26.25
CA ARG A 74 -28.44 11.61 25.36
C ARG A 74 -28.91 11.18 23.97
N TYR A 75 -28.45 10.03 23.48
CA TYR A 75 -28.75 9.52 22.13
C TYR A 75 -29.28 8.08 22.18
N PRO A 76 -30.53 7.87 22.64
CA PRO A 76 -31.11 6.52 22.84
C PRO A 76 -31.33 5.73 21.53
N HIS A 77 -31.25 6.38 20.37
CA HIS A 77 -31.43 5.75 19.06
C HIS A 77 -30.13 5.56 18.27
N LEU A 78 -28.98 5.76 18.91
CA LEU A 78 -27.69 5.54 18.26
C LEU A 78 -27.51 4.05 17.91
N ARG A 79 -27.36 3.73 16.63
CA ARG A 79 -27.13 2.35 16.17
C ARG A 79 -25.68 2.17 15.76
N LYS A 80 -25.00 1.18 16.37
CA LYS A 80 -23.68 0.72 15.91
C LYS A 80 -23.88 -0.21 14.72
N ILE A 81 -23.71 0.31 13.50
CA ILE A 81 -23.72 -0.52 12.30
C ILE A 81 -22.39 -1.26 12.25
N ARG A 82 -22.42 -2.57 12.49
CA ARG A 82 -21.28 -3.45 12.18
C ARG A 82 -21.40 -3.84 10.71
N GLY A 83 -20.41 -3.45 9.90
CA GLY A 83 -20.35 -3.85 8.50
C GLY A 83 -20.40 -5.37 8.38
N TRP A 84 -21.19 -5.88 7.42
CA TRP A 84 -21.25 -7.32 7.14
C TRP A 84 -19.83 -7.79 6.79
N LEU A 85 -19.41 -8.89 7.40
CA LEU A 85 -18.11 -9.51 7.14
C LEU A 85 -18.11 -9.98 5.69
N VAL A 86 -17.68 -9.12 4.77
CA VAL A 86 -17.27 -9.52 3.43
C VAL A 86 -16.35 -10.71 3.65
N ARG A 87 -16.66 -11.86 3.02
CA ARG A 87 -15.80 -13.05 3.07
C ARG A 87 -14.46 -12.68 2.43
N ARG A 88 -13.59 -12.09 3.23
CA ARG A 88 -12.24 -11.71 2.87
C ARG A 88 -11.39 -12.95 2.96
N ASP A 89 -10.73 -13.30 1.87
CA ASP A 89 -9.76 -14.37 1.90
C ASP A 89 -8.49 -13.84 2.58
N GLU A 90 -8.38 -14.14 3.88
CA GLU A 90 -7.28 -13.68 4.73
C GLU A 90 -5.91 -14.14 4.21
N ARG A 91 -5.85 -15.25 3.47
CA ARG A 91 -4.59 -15.73 2.87
C ARG A 91 -4.16 -14.81 1.74
N VAL A 92 -5.08 -14.53 0.81
CA VAL A 92 -4.85 -13.62 -0.33
C VAL A 92 -4.48 -12.23 0.16
N ARG A 93 -5.15 -11.73 1.20
CA ARG A 93 -4.83 -10.43 1.82
C ARG A 93 -3.43 -10.41 2.42
N ARG A 94 -3.04 -11.46 3.16
CA ARG A 94 -1.71 -11.57 3.78
C ARG A 94 -0.60 -11.66 2.73
N ASP A 95 -0.83 -12.37 1.64
CA ASP A 95 0.14 -12.47 0.55
C ASP A 95 0.26 -11.14 -0.20
N GLY A 96 -0.86 -10.46 -0.45
CA GLY A 96 -0.88 -9.07 -0.93
C GLY A 96 -0.07 -8.14 -0.01
N MET A 97 -0.22 -8.26 1.31
CA MET A 97 0.53 -7.47 2.28
C MET A 97 2.04 -7.67 2.21
N LYS A 98 2.51 -8.91 2.03
CA LYS A 98 3.95 -9.18 1.85
C LYS A 98 4.48 -8.52 0.58
N ILE A 99 3.74 -8.57 -0.52
CA ILE A 99 4.12 -7.96 -1.79
C ILE A 99 4.11 -6.42 -1.67
N GLY A 100 3.10 -5.87 -1.01
CA GLY A 100 2.96 -4.43 -0.76
C GLY A 100 4.07 -3.83 0.07
N ARG A 101 4.60 -4.58 1.06
CA ARG A 101 5.78 -4.17 1.81
C ARG A 101 7.00 -3.94 0.92
N ASN A 102 7.13 -4.61 -0.22
CA ASN A 102 8.28 -4.42 -1.11
C ASN A 102 8.11 -3.22 -2.05
N LEU A 103 6.91 -2.63 -2.15
CA LEU A 103 6.61 -1.53 -3.05
C LEU A 103 7.42 -0.27 -2.70
N VAL A 104 8.30 0.16 -3.62
CA VAL A 104 9.08 1.41 -3.52
C VAL A 104 8.52 2.41 -4.53
N ILE A 105 8.16 3.60 -4.06
CA ILE A 105 7.87 4.74 -4.93
C ILE A 105 9.12 5.62 -4.97
N TYR A 106 9.71 5.74 -6.16
CA TYR A 106 10.77 6.72 -6.38
C TYR A 106 10.17 8.12 -6.46
N LYS A 107 10.87 9.13 -5.90
CA LYS A 107 10.49 10.53 -6.08
C LYS A 107 10.33 10.78 -7.57
N GLY A 108 9.20 11.40 -7.94
CA GLY A 108 8.98 11.80 -9.32
C GLY A 108 10.14 12.67 -9.79
N ILE A 109 10.55 12.51 -11.04
CA ILE A 109 11.45 13.46 -11.68
C ILE A 109 10.62 14.73 -11.83
N GLU A 110 10.71 15.63 -10.86
CA GLU A 110 10.28 17.01 -11.05
C GLU A 110 11.22 17.57 -12.12
N GLU A 111 10.73 17.68 -13.34
CA GLU A 111 11.47 18.25 -14.46
C GLU A 111 11.62 19.75 -14.21
N GLN A 112 12.53 20.14 -13.33
CA GLN A 112 13.27 21.39 -13.48
C GLN A 112 14.51 21.09 -14.34
N GLY A 113 14.25 20.77 -15.61
CA GLY A 113 15.30 20.68 -16.60
C GLY A 113 15.82 22.08 -16.94
N SER A 114 16.91 22.50 -16.29
CA SER A 114 17.89 23.29 -17.01
C SER A 114 18.49 22.40 -18.09
N THR A 115 18.45 22.89 -19.32
CA THR A 115 18.92 22.22 -20.54
C THR A 115 20.44 22.09 -20.55
N GLU A 116 21.04 21.32 -19.65
CA GLU A 116 22.47 21.00 -19.76
C GLU A 116 22.72 19.52 -19.42
N GLY A 117 22.93 18.73 -20.48
CA GLY A 117 23.73 17.51 -20.38
C GLY A 117 22.99 16.19 -20.13
N LYS A 118 21.92 15.88 -20.88
CA LYS A 118 21.47 14.48 -21.01
C LYS A 118 22.47 13.69 -21.88
N ARG A 119 23.59 13.24 -21.29
CA ARG A 119 24.44 12.21 -21.88
C ARG A 119 23.76 10.85 -21.68
N MET A 120 23.08 10.37 -22.72
CA MET A 120 22.67 8.96 -22.78
C MET A 120 23.93 8.09 -22.69
N LEU A 121 23.96 7.16 -21.74
CA LEU A 121 24.99 6.13 -21.67
C LEU A 121 24.90 5.29 -22.96
N PRO A 122 26.01 5.09 -23.69
CA PRO A 122 25.98 4.39 -24.96
C PRO A 122 25.60 2.93 -24.75
N LEU A 123 24.57 2.49 -25.48
CA LEU A 123 24.25 1.08 -25.66
C LEU A 123 25.49 0.39 -26.26
N HIS A 124 26.08 -0.54 -25.53
CA HIS A 124 27.10 -1.44 -26.07
C HIS A 124 26.47 -2.27 -27.19
N VAL A 125 26.74 -1.89 -28.44
CA VAL A 125 26.43 -2.69 -29.62
C VAL A 125 27.50 -3.78 -29.72
N HIS A 126 27.12 -5.04 -29.47
CA HIS A 126 27.99 -6.18 -29.76
C HIS A 126 28.19 -6.30 -31.28
N PRO A 127 29.44 -6.38 -31.78
CA PRO A 127 29.67 -6.57 -33.20
C PRO A 127 29.30 -8.00 -33.62
N ALA A 128 28.48 -8.10 -34.68
CA ALA A 128 28.19 -9.34 -35.38
C ALA A 128 29.49 -9.93 -35.96
N LYS A 129 29.74 -11.21 -35.67
CA LYS A 129 30.80 -11.99 -36.31
C LYS A 129 30.43 -12.18 -37.79
N ARG A 130 31.31 -11.74 -38.70
CA ARG A 130 31.23 -12.13 -40.12
C ARG A 130 32.05 -13.40 -40.32
N CYS A 131 31.43 -14.38 -40.98
CA CYS A 131 32.13 -15.39 -41.77
C CYS A 131 32.44 -14.80 -43.15
#